data_AF-A0A8S3A679-F1
#
_entry.id   AF-A0A8S3A679-F1
#
_cell.length_a   1.000
_cell.length_b   1.000
_cell.length_c   1.000
_cell.angle_alpha   90.00
_cell.angle_beta   90.00
_cell.angle_gamma   90.00
#
_symmetry.space_group_name_H-M   'P 1'
#
loop_
_entity.id
_entity.type
_entity.pdbx_description
1 polymer ?
#
loop_
_entity_poly.entity_id
_entity_poly.type
_entity_poly.pdbx_seq_one_letter_code
_entity_poly.pdbx_strand_id
1 'polypeptide(L)'
;MSEYTTRDEQAKFSKSLLHELIQLALPNTYKNFTWSTIEGDKSGTVDNVIRLSDEADAEERQYQLMLQNIGSSGVVSVDFRYEENPFLFTNDETWLGYVSNVDRYKHAIYIQPDCMMSCMDTLTQELDFYYSDPVSEKLIVHKVAAGLPRVSKYEEVYHRVYIKENHFLKCVITYVDLDMTEEVQVNKVQFKYLLKYFAALPALAIPCRLADIEYKLNNHEMTLETYKELNDLRQTGPFYIEPCKTSNGALLVKLYDVDESCFNDIIVGKGLAVLILYTFLHHFHVQ
;
A
#
# COMPACT_ATOMS: atom_id res chain seq x y z
N MET A 1 12.91 -17.32 20.94
CA MET A 1 11.67 -17.95 21.41
C MET A 1 10.54 -17.16 20.78
N SER A 2 9.96 -17.66 19.70
CA SER A 2 8.88 -16.98 19.00
C SER A 2 7.56 -17.27 19.71
N GLU A 3 6.90 -16.23 20.19
CA GLU A 3 5.53 -16.30 20.67
C GLU A 3 4.60 -16.55 19.47
N TYR A 4 4.27 -17.83 19.24
CA TYR A 4 3.09 -18.18 18.46
C TYR A 4 1.88 -17.89 19.35
N THR A 5 1.28 -16.72 19.13
CA THR A 5 -0.09 -16.41 19.55
C THR A 5 -0.98 -17.55 19.06
N THR A 6 -1.79 -18.13 19.94
CA THR A 6 -2.66 -19.25 19.58
C THR A 6 -3.74 -18.77 18.61
N ARG A 7 -4.26 -19.68 17.76
CA ARG A 7 -5.39 -19.39 16.85
C ARG A 7 -6.59 -18.75 17.57
N ASP A 8 -6.75 -19.05 18.87
CA ASP A 8 -7.81 -18.53 19.72
C ASP A 8 -7.62 -17.04 20.08
N GLU A 9 -6.38 -16.53 20.13
CA GLU A 9 -6.14 -15.09 20.37
C GLU A 9 -6.37 -14.23 19.12
N GLN A 10 -6.28 -14.82 17.92
CA GLN A 10 -6.57 -14.16 16.64
C GLN A 10 -8.08 -14.01 16.37
N ALA A 11 -8.94 -14.79 17.04
CA ALA A 11 -10.39 -14.80 16.82
C ALA A 11 -11.16 -13.67 17.52
N LYS A 12 -10.50 -12.79 18.30
CA LYS A 12 -11.14 -11.68 19.03
C LYS A 12 -11.52 -10.45 18.19
N PHE A 13 -11.41 -10.50 16.87
CA PHE A 13 -11.53 -9.31 16.02
C PHE A 13 -12.91 -9.19 15.37
N SER A 14 -13.61 -8.10 15.69
CA SER A 14 -15.02 -7.90 15.39
C SER A 14 -15.25 -7.12 14.09
N LYS A 15 -16.50 -7.17 13.64
CA LYS A 15 -17.03 -6.45 12.48
C LYS A 15 -16.47 -5.03 12.40
N SER A 16 -15.64 -4.82 11.38
CA SER A 16 -15.26 -3.53 10.83
C SER A 16 -14.14 -2.75 11.54
N LEU A 17 -13.23 -3.41 12.27
CA LEU A 17 -12.03 -2.75 12.81
C LEU A 17 -11.25 -2.02 11.70
N LEU A 18 -11.07 -2.63 10.52
CA LEU A 18 -10.40 -1.97 9.41
C LEU A 18 -11.13 -0.67 8.97
N HIS A 19 -12.46 -0.68 8.89
CA HIS A 19 -13.21 0.54 8.56
C HIS A 19 -13.16 1.57 9.69
N GLU A 20 -13.25 1.14 10.95
CA GLU A 20 -13.18 2.01 12.11
C GLU A 20 -11.79 2.65 12.23
N LEU A 21 -10.73 1.86 12.03
CA LEU A 21 -9.35 2.31 11.93
C LEU A 21 -9.18 3.28 10.76
N ILE A 22 -9.73 2.99 9.58
CA ILE A 22 -9.74 3.94 8.44
C ILE A 22 -10.41 5.26 8.86
N GLN A 23 -11.59 5.21 9.48
CA GLN A 23 -12.32 6.42 9.90
C GLN A 23 -11.61 7.20 11.02
N LEU A 24 -10.87 6.51 11.90
CA LEU A 24 -10.07 7.10 12.96
C LEU A 24 -8.75 7.69 12.45
N ALA A 25 -8.13 7.05 11.47
CA ALA A 25 -6.84 7.43 10.91
C ALA A 25 -6.96 8.51 9.82
N LEU A 26 -8.15 8.71 9.24
CA LEU A 26 -8.44 9.78 8.30
C LEU A 26 -8.54 11.15 9.01
N PRO A 27 -7.80 12.19 8.55
CA PRO A 27 -8.00 13.56 9.00
C PRO A 27 -9.48 14.00 8.88
N ASN A 28 -9.93 14.93 9.72
CA ASN A 28 -11.34 15.37 9.74
C ASN A 28 -11.87 15.86 8.37
N THR A 29 -10.98 16.30 7.47
CA THR A 29 -11.27 16.68 6.09
C THR A 29 -11.77 15.53 5.21
N TYR A 30 -11.46 14.27 5.55
CA TYR A 30 -11.82 13.09 4.76
C TYR A 30 -12.99 12.28 5.32
N LYS A 31 -13.52 12.64 6.50
CA LYS A 31 -14.70 11.98 7.12
C LYS A 31 -15.99 12.15 6.34
N ASN A 32 -16.02 13.05 5.33
CA ASN A 32 -17.17 13.31 4.47
C ASN A 32 -17.15 12.54 3.14
N PHE A 33 -16.18 11.64 2.92
CA PHE A 33 -16.16 10.81 1.72
C PHE A 33 -17.26 9.74 1.82
N THR A 34 -18.43 10.02 1.26
CA THR A 34 -19.50 9.03 1.10
C THR A 34 -19.12 8.09 -0.03
N TRP A 35 -18.82 6.84 0.30
CA TRP A 35 -18.63 5.75 -0.65
C TRP A 35 -19.89 5.59 -1.50
N SER A 36 -19.89 6.08 -2.74
CA SER A 36 -20.93 5.75 -3.70
C SER A 36 -20.71 4.31 -4.15
N THR A 37 -21.41 3.37 -3.52
CA THR A 37 -21.59 2.05 -4.12
C THR A 37 -22.23 2.24 -5.50
N ILE A 38 -21.49 1.92 -6.56
CA ILE A 38 -22.10 1.68 -7.86
C ILE A 38 -23.02 0.48 -7.65
N GLU A 39 -24.33 0.74 -7.54
CA GLU A 39 -25.36 -0.30 -7.58
C GLU A 39 -25.34 -0.92 -8.97
N GLY A 40 -24.51 -1.96 -9.10
CA GLY A 40 -24.56 -2.88 -10.22
C GLY A 40 -25.84 -3.70 -10.11
N ASP A 41 -26.60 -3.71 -11.21
CA ASP A 41 -27.87 -4.37 -11.44
C ASP A 41 -27.98 -5.74 -10.73
N LYS A 42 -28.96 -5.86 -9.82
CA LYS A 42 -29.25 -7.10 -9.09
C LYS A 42 -30.04 -8.04 -10.00
N SER A 43 -29.36 -8.99 -10.65
CA SER A 43 -30.00 -10.23 -11.09
C SER A 43 -29.13 -11.44 -10.69
N GLY A 44 -29.54 -12.13 -9.63
CA GLY A 44 -28.98 -13.44 -9.23
C GLY A 44 -28.53 -13.50 -7.77
N THR A 45 -29.47 -13.46 -6.82
CA THR A 45 -29.21 -13.87 -5.43
C THR A 45 -29.07 -15.39 -5.37
N VAL A 46 -27.91 -15.88 -4.92
CA VAL A 46 -27.73 -17.24 -4.41
C VAL A 46 -27.86 -17.16 -2.89
N ASP A 47 -29.04 -17.51 -2.38
CA ASP A 47 -29.29 -17.57 -0.94
C ASP A 47 -28.59 -18.80 -0.34
N ASN A 48 -27.34 -18.63 0.11
CA ASN A 48 -26.70 -19.55 1.03
C ASN A 48 -26.98 -19.10 2.47
N VAL A 49 -28.14 -19.49 3.00
CA VAL A 49 -28.45 -19.35 4.43
C VAL A 49 -27.73 -20.46 5.19
N ILE A 50 -26.55 -20.16 5.72
CA ILE A 50 -25.86 -21.05 6.66
C ILE A 50 -26.64 -21.00 7.98
N ARG A 51 -27.31 -22.10 8.33
CA ARG A 51 -27.94 -22.28 9.65
C ARG A 51 -26.83 -22.55 10.67
N LEU A 52 -26.48 -21.54 11.46
CA LEU A 52 -25.57 -21.67 12.60
C LEU A 52 -26.31 -22.40 13.74
N SER A 53 -25.72 -23.46 14.30
CA SER A 53 -26.23 -24.18 15.48
C SER A 53 -26.14 -23.30 16.73
N ASP A 54 -27.07 -23.48 17.66
CA ASP A 54 -27.19 -22.66 18.89
C ASP A 54 -26.06 -22.88 19.93
N GLU A 55 -25.07 -23.72 19.62
CA GLU A 55 -23.93 -24.08 20.49
C GLU A 55 -22.57 -23.55 19.98
N ALA A 56 -22.54 -22.79 18.89
CA ALA A 56 -21.29 -22.14 18.47
C ALA A 56 -20.89 -21.08 19.51
N ASP A 57 -19.70 -21.24 20.11
CA ASP A 57 -19.11 -20.22 20.96
C ASP A 57 -19.09 -18.88 20.22
N ALA A 58 -19.29 -17.77 20.94
CA ALA A 58 -19.50 -16.44 20.35
C ALA A 58 -18.42 -16.05 19.32
N GLU A 59 -17.20 -16.57 19.50
CA GLU A 59 -16.05 -16.42 18.60
C GLU A 59 -16.28 -17.11 17.24
N GLU A 60 -16.79 -18.34 17.21
CA GLU A 60 -17.12 -19.05 15.96
C GLU A 60 -18.27 -18.36 15.21
N ARG A 61 -19.27 -17.83 15.94
CA ARG A 61 -20.33 -17.04 15.30
C ARG A 61 -19.77 -15.74 14.69
N GLN A 62 -18.85 -15.08 15.39
CA GLN A 62 -18.19 -13.87 14.90
C GLN A 62 -17.30 -14.16 13.69
N TYR A 63 -16.57 -15.29 13.71
CA TYR A 63 -15.79 -15.83 12.61
C TYR A 63 -16.63 -15.98 11.34
N GLN A 64 -17.75 -16.71 11.44
CA GLN A 64 -18.63 -16.97 10.31
C GLN A 64 -19.25 -15.67 9.76
N LEU A 65 -19.60 -14.73 10.63
CA LEU A 65 -20.10 -13.41 10.22
C LEU A 65 -19.03 -12.60 9.47
N MET A 66 -17.77 -12.63 9.91
CA MET A 66 -16.67 -11.95 9.22
C MET A 66 -16.46 -12.52 7.82
N LEU A 67 -16.35 -13.84 7.70
CA LEU A 67 -16.22 -14.52 6.40
C LEU A 67 -17.40 -14.20 5.47
N GLN A 68 -18.61 -14.15 6.00
CA GLN A 68 -19.81 -13.80 5.23
C GLN A 68 -19.77 -12.34 4.73
N ASN A 69 -19.34 -11.39 5.56
CA ASN A 69 -19.23 -9.98 5.13
C ASN A 69 -18.14 -9.81 4.05
N ILE A 70 -16.97 -10.42 4.25
CA ILE A 70 -15.87 -10.34 3.28
C ILE A 70 -16.30 -11.00 1.96
N GLY A 71 -16.85 -12.20 2.03
CA GLY A 71 -17.28 -12.97 0.86
C GLY A 71 -18.44 -12.33 0.07
N SER A 72 -19.29 -11.53 0.71
CA SER A 72 -20.39 -10.80 0.06
C SER A 72 -19.97 -9.47 -0.57
N SER A 73 -18.77 -8.97 -0.27
CA SER A 73 -18.27 -7.71 -0.85
C SER A 73 -18.05 -7.76 -2.37
N GLY A 74 -17.94 -8.97 -2.93
CA GLY A 74 -17.66 -9.20 -4.35
C GLY A 74 -16.20 -8.92 -4.73
N VAL A 75 -15.87 -9.21 -5.99
CA VAL A 75 -14.53 -9.00 -6.55
C VAL A 75 -14.42 -7.58 -7.12
N VAL A 76 -13.23 -6.98 -7.04
CA VAL A 76 -12.94 -5.70 -7.70
C VAL A 76 -13.12 -5.80 -9.22
N SER A 77 -13.64 -4.73 -9.84
CA SER A 77 -13.83 -4.70 -11.30
C SER A 77 -12.48 -4.67 -12.04
N VAL A 78 -12.51 -5.00 -13.33
CA VAL A 78 -11.33 -4.90 -14.21
C VAL A 78 -10.84 -3.46 -14.40
N ASP A 79 -11.72 -2.50 -14.18
CA ASP A 79 -11.43 -1.07 -14.27
C ASP A 79 -10.92 -0.49 -12.95
N PHE A 80 -10.88 -1.29 -11.87
CA PHE A 80 -10.30 -0.85 -10.62
C PHE A 80 -8.85 -0.44 -10.83
N ARG A 81 -8.52 0.74 -10.32
CA ARG A 81 -7.16 1.21 -10.12
C ARG A 81 -7.05 1.52 -8.64
N TYR A 82 -5.89 1.26 -8.06
CA TYR A 82 -5.56 1.94 -6.81
C TYR A 82 -5.55 3.42 -7.17
N GLU A 83 -6.56 4.14 -6.70
CA GLU A 83 -6.62 5.59 -6.88
C GLU A 83 -5.36 6.21 -6.27
N GLU A 84 -4.96 7.39 -6.76
CA GLU A 84 -3.95 8.19 -6.09
C GLU A 84 -4.35 8.28 -4.62
N ASN A 85 -3.43 7.91 -3.73
CA ASN A 85 -3.75 7.74 -2.33
C ASN A 85 -4.45 9.01 -1.81
N PRO A 86 -5.74 8.94 -1.41
CA PRO A 86 -6.51 10.11 -1.01
C PRO A 86 -5.95 10.72 0.28
N PHE A 87 -5.06 10.03 0.99
CA PHE A 87 -4.12 10.63 1.93
C PHE A 87 -3.09 11.49 1.17
N LEU A 88 -3.57 12.43 0.36
CA LEU A 88 -2.81 13.60 0.01
C LEU A 88 -2.77 14.41 1.31
N PHE A 89 -1.75 14.13 2.12
CA PHE A 89 -1.27 15.06 3.13
C PHE A 89 -1.25 16.42 2.44
N THR A 90 -2.12 17.33 2.91
CA THR A 90 -2.10 18.70 2.42
C THR A 90 -0.66 19.18 2.52
N ASN A 91 -0.17 19.97 1.57
CA ASN A 91 1.23 20.40 1.48
C ASN A 91 1.75 21.20 2.70
N ASP A 92 0.98 21.23 3.79
CA ASP A 92 1.11 22.15 4.91
C ASP A 92 1.30 21.42 6.25
N GLU A 93 1.18 20.09 6.30
CA GLU A 93 1.33 19.32 7.55
C GLU A 93 2.45 18.28 7.45
N THR A 94 3.42 18.37 8.37
CA THR A 94 4.45 17.35 8.57
C THR A 94 3.86 16.12 9.24
N TRP A 95 4.26 14.93 8.79
CA TRP A 95 3.79 13.64 9.31
C TRP A 95 4.94 12.66 9.52
N LEU A 96 4.73 11.60 10.32
CA LEU A 96 5.72 10.54 10.52
C LEU A 96 5.53 9.41 9.51
N GLY A 97 6.62 8.89 8.93
CA GLY A 97 6.55 7.78 7.98
C GLY A 97 7.81 6.92 7.92
N TYR A 98 7.66 5.75 7.30
CA TYR A 98 8.72 4.78 7.06
C TYR A 98 8.98 4.63 5.56
N VAL A 99 10.26 4.58 5.16
CA VAL A 99 10.62 4.31 3.76
C VAL A 99 10.44 2.81 3.51
N SER A 100 9.47 2.43 2.69
CA SER A 100 9.20 1.02 2.35
C SER A 100 10.06 0.52 1.20
N ASN A 101 10.30 1.38 0.20
CA ASN A 101 11.07 1.03 -1.00
C ASN A 101 11.76 2.25 -1.65
N VAL A 102 12.73 1.97 -2.51
CA VAL A 102 13.43 2.97 -3.33
C VAL A 102 13.50 2.45 -4.76
N ASP A 103 13.04 3.25 -5.72
CA ASP A 103 13.11 2.93 -7.15
C ASP A 103 14.22 3.76 -7.82
N ARG A 104 15.30 3.05 -8.16
CA ARG A 104 16.51 3.59 -8.79
C ARG A 104 16.26 4.20 -10.17
N TYR A 105 15.25 3.71 -10.90
CA TYR A 105 14.94 4.13 -12.27
C TYR A 105 13.92 5.26 -12.30
N LYS A 106 12.93 5.23 -11.40
CA LYS A 106 11.92 6.30 -11.27
C LYS A 106 12.41 7.49 -10.44
N HIS A 107 13.59 7.37 -9.85
CA HIS A 107 14.17 8.34 -8.92
C HIS A 107 13.24 8.64 -7.74
N ALA A 108 12.58 7.60 -7.21
CA ALA A 108 11.52 7.72 -6.23
C ALA A 108 11.87 6.96 -4.95
N ILE A 109 11.37 7.46 -3.83
CA ILE A 109 11.28 6.76 -2.55
C ILE A 109 9.81 6.55 -2.24
N TYR A 110 9.46 5.44 -1.61
CA TYR A 110 8.09 5.12 -1.25
C TYR A 110 7.97 5.13 0.26
N ILE A 111 6.97 5.86 0.75
CA ILE A 111 6.82 6.13 2.17
C ILE A 111 5.45 5.65 2.61
N GLN A 112 5.42 4.90 3.70
CA GLN A 112 4.19 4.49 4.38
C GLN A 112 3.98 5.38 5.60
N PRO A 113 2.80 6.01 5.76
CA PRO A 113 2.51 6.81 6.94
C PRO A 113 2.46 5.97 8.22
N ASP A 114 3.12 6.44 9.28
CA ASP A 114 3.14 5.80 10.60
C ASP A 114 1.71 5.62 11.15
N CYS A 115 0.86 6.63 10.95
CA CYS A 115 -0.56 6.59 11.37
C CYS A 115 -1.39 5.48 10.67
N MET A 116 -0.87 4.87 9.61
CA MET A 116 -1.52 3.78 8.87
C MET A 116 -0.91 2.39 9.16
N MET A 117 0.13 2.30 10.00
CA MET A 117 0.80 1.01 10.28
C MET A 117 -0.14 0.00 10.94
N SER A 118 -0.96 0.44 11.90
CA SER A 118 -1.97 -0.43 12.52
C SER A 118 -3.04 -0.91 11.52
N CYS A 119 -3.41 -0.07 10.55
CA CYS A 119 -4.31 -0.45 9.46
C CYS A 119 -3.65 -1.49 8.54
N MET A 120 -2.35 -1.35 8.27
CA MET A 120 -1.58 -2.30 7.47
C MET A 120 -1.48 -3.67 8.16
N ASP A 121 -1.18 -3.69 9.45
CA ASP A 121 -1.11 -4.91 10.25
C ASP A 121 -2.46 -5.63 10.24
N THR A 122 -3.53 -4.88 10.48
CA THR A 122 -4.91 -5.40 10.43
C THR A 122 -5.24 -5.95 9.05
N LEU A 123 -4.97 -5.19 7.97
CA LEU A 123 -5.21 -5.63 6.61
C LEU A 123 -4.43 -6.93 6.29
N THR A 124 -3.16 -7.00 6.68
CA THR A 124 -2.31 -8.16 6.42
C THR A 124 -2.81 -9.39 7.15
N GLN A 125 -3.21 -9.25 8.42
CA GLN A 125 -3.82 -10.32 9.21
C GLN A 125 -5.15 -10.79 8.60
N GLU A 126 -6.04 -9.86 8.22
CA GLU A 126 -7.34 -10.21 7.62
C GLU A 126 -7.19 -10.85 6.23
N LEU A 127 -6.23 -10.39 5.41
CA LEU A 127 -5.86 -11.02 4.14
C LEU A 127 -5.40 -12.46 4.37
N ASP A 128 -4.42 -12.65 5.25
CA ASP A 128 -3.85 -13.98 5.47
C ASP A 128 -4.89 -14.95 6.03
N PHE A 129 -5.68 -14.48 7.00
CA PHE A 129 -6.77 -15.23 7.57
C PHE A 129 -7.79 -15.68 6.52
N TYR A 130 -8.31 -14.76 5.69
CA TYR A 130 -9.36 -15.09 4.75
C TYR A 130 -8.86 -15.92 3.56
N TYR A 131 -7.69 -15.58 2.99
CA TYR A 131 -7.18 -16.25 1.79
C TYR A 131 -6.44 -17.56 2.10
N SER A 132 -6.10 -17.83 3.36
CA SER A 132 -5.64 -19.15 3.81
C SER A 132 -6.79 -20.13 4.08
N ASP A 133 -8.03 -19.65 4.24
CA ASP A 133 -9.20 -20.52 4.42
C ASP A 133 -9.57 -21.24 3.10
N PRO A 134 -9.88 -22.55 3.12
CA PRO A 134 -10.32 -23.30 1.93
C PRO A 134 -11.50 -22.71 1.16
N VAL A 135 -12.38 -21.93 1.82
CA VAL A 135 -13.51 -21.23 1.18
C VAL A 135 -13.03 -20.24 0.12
N SER A 136 -11.79 -19.76 0.22
CA SER A 136 -11.18 -18.81 -0.72
C SER A 136 -10.64 -19.46 -2.00
N GLU A 137 -10.60 -20.80 -2.09
CA GLU A 137 -10.09 -21.51 -3.29
C GLU A 137 -10.93 -21.20 -4.54
N LYS A 138 -12.21 -20.86 -4.35
CA LYS A 138 -13.08 -20.35 -5.44
C LYS A 138 -12.60 -19.04 -6.06
N LEU A 139 -11.68 -18.33 -5.41
CA LEU A 139 -11.12 -17.06 -5.87
C LEU A 139 -9.83 -17.24 -6.67
N ILE A 140 -9.36 -18.48 -6.87
CA ILE A 140 -8.16 -18.73 -7.68
C ILE A 140 -8.34 -18.22 -9.10
N VAL A 141 -7.31 -17.53 -9.58
CA VAL A 141 -7.25 -16.99 -10.93
C VAL A 141 -6.52 -17.98 -11.83
N HIS A 142 -7.26 -18.62 -12.73
CA HIS A 142 -6.67 -19.55 -13.71
C HIS A 142 -6.02 -18.86 -14.91
N LYS A 143 -6.41 -17.61 -15.20
CA LYS A 143 -5.84 -16.82 -16.29
C LYS A 143 -5.38 -15.46 -15.76
N VAL A 144 -4.07 -15.34 -15.60
CA VAL A 144 -3.40 -14.10 -15.20
C VAL A 144 -3.46 -13.10 -16.35
N ALA A 145 -3.73 -11.84 -16.05
CA ALA A 145 -3.72 -10.75 -17.02
C ALA A 145 -3.12 -9.49 -16.37
N ALA A 146 -2.33 -8.76 -17.17
CA ALA A 146 -1.76 -7.49 -16.75
C ALA A 146 -2.84 -6.43 -16.53
N GLY A 147 -2.51 -5.42 -15.74
CA GLY A 147 -3.38 -4.30 -15.41
C GLY A 147 -4.40 -4.57 -14.31
N LEU A 148 -4.30 -5.71 -13.62
CA LEU A 148 -5.33 -6.15 -12.67
C LEU A 148 -4.81 -6.28 -11.23
N PRO A 149 -5.56 -5.77 -10.24
CA PRO A 149 -5.28 -6.01 -8.83
C PRO A 149 -5.61 -7.46 -8.46
N ARG A 150 -4.77 -8.08 -7.64
CA ARG A 150 -4.89 -9.46 -7.16
C ARG A 150 -4.40 -9.57 -5.73
N VAL A 151 -4.53 -10.77 -5.20
CA VAL A 151 -3.90 -11.22 -3.96
C VAL A 151 -2.91 -12.32 -4.30
N SER A 152 -1.73 -12.27 -3.69
CA SER A 152 -0.65 -13.26 -3.87
C SER A 152 0.07 -13.47 -2.54
N LYS A 153 0.65 -14.65 -2.37
CA LYS A 153 1.47 -14.98 -1.20
C LYS A 153 2.92 -14.54 -1.41
N TYR A 154 3.51 -13.92 -0.40
CA TYR A 154 4.95 -13.63 -0.28
C TYR A 154 5.38 -14.05 1.13
N GLU A 155 6.46 -14.82 1.25
CA GLU A 155 6.96 -15.32 2.54
C GLU A 155 5.85 -15.88 3.48
N GLU A 156 4.95 -16.69 2.91
CA GLU A 156 3.83 -17.30 3.63
C GLU A 156 2.71 -16.36 4.12
N VAL A 157 2.69 -15.10 3.69
CA VAL A 157 1.63 -14.13 4.03
C VAL A 157 0.97 -13.61 2.75
N TYR A 158 -0.35 -13.41 2.78
CA TYR A 158 -1.08 -12.84 1.65
C TYR A 158 -0.99 -11.32 1.60
N HIS A 159 -0.66 -10.80 0.40
CA HIS A 159 -0.55 -9.38 0.13
C HIS A 159 -1.40 -8.97 -1.06
N ARG A 160 -1.73 -7.68 -1.11
CA ARG A 160 -2.32 -7.04 -2.28
C ARG A 160 -1.23 -6.81 -3.33
N VAL A 161 -1.51 -7.23 -4.55
CA VAL A 161 -0.58 -7.07 -5.67
C VAL A 161 -1.26 -6.47 -6.88
N TYR A 162 -0.47 -5.85 -7.75
CA TYR A 162 -0.88 -5.41 -9.06
C TYR A 162 -0.04 -6.11 -10.12
N ILE A 163 -0.68 -6.74 -11.10
CA ILE A 163 0.04 -7.40 -12.19
C ILE A 163 0.42 -6.33 -13.22
N LYS A 164 1.68 -5.91 -13.22
CA LYS A 164 2.17 -4.88 -14.14
C LYS A 164 2.32 -5.42 -15.56
N GLU A 165 2.95 -6.58 -15.69
CA GLU A 165 3.20 -7.23 -16.98
C GLU A 165 2.91 -8.72 -16.86
N ASN A 166 2.45 -9.32 -17.96
CA ASN A 166 2.23 -10.75 -18.05
C ASN A 166 2.88 -11.29 -19.32
N HIS A 167 3.95 -12.05 -19.14
CA HIS A 167 4.63 -12.81 -20.16
C HIS A 167 4.22 -14.28 -20.03
N PHE A 168 4.37 -15.08 -21.09
CA PHE A 168 3.81 -16.44 -21.16
C PHE A 168 4.11 -17.33 -19.92
N LEU A 169 5.32 -17.27 -19.36
CA LEU A 169 5.72 -18.06 -18.18
C LEU A 169 6.00 -17.22 -16.92
N LYS A 170 6.02 -15.90 -17.06
CA LYS A 170 6.50 -14.98 -16.02
C LYS A 170 5.59 -13.77 -15.95
N CYS A 171 5.29 -13.29 -14.76
CA CYS A 171 4.63 -12.01 -14.59
C CYS A 171 5.46 -11.08 -13.71
N VAL A 172 5.36 -9.79 -13.98
CA VAL A 172 5.92 -8.74 -13.13
C VAL A 172 4.79 -8.23 -12.27
N ILE A 173 4.93 -8.38 -10.96
CA ILE A 173 3.94 -7.96 -9.97
C ILE A 173 4.52 -6.89 -9.06
N THR A 174 3.65 -6.03 -8.55
CA THR A 174 4.02 -5.02 -7.54
C THR A 174 3.17 -5.23 -6.30
N TYR A 175 3.80 -5.38 -5.13
CA TYR A 175 3.14 -5.37 -3.82
C TYR A 175 2.78 -3.93 -3.49
N VAL A 176 1.50 -3.58 -3.66
CA VAL A 176 1.07 -2.17 -3.73
C VAL A 176 1.23 -1.42 -2.42
N ASP A 177 1.28 -2.14 -1.31
CA ASP A 177 1.46 -1.54 0.02
C ASP A 177 2.92 -1.23 0.33
N LEU A 178 3.87 -1.81 -0.42
CA LEU A 178 5.31 -1.63 -0.24
C LEU A 178 5.97 -0.94 -1.44
N ASP A 179 5.29 -0.88 -2.59
CA ASP A 179 5.82 -0.64 -3.95
C ASP A 179 7.01 -1.56 -4.33
N MET A 180 7.09 -2.75 -3.74
CA MET A 180 8.10 -3.72 -4.11
C MET A 180 7.69 -4.44 -5.39
N THR A 181 8.57 -4.50 -6.39
CA THR A 181 8.30 -5.17 -7.67
C THR A 181 9.11 -6.45 -7.81
N GLU A 182 8.46 -7.53 -8.23
CA GLU A 182 9.09 -8.84 -8.42
C GLU A 182 8.69 -9.47 -9.75
N GLU A 183 9.60 -10.25 -10.33
CA GLU A 183 9.30 -11.15 -11.43
C GLU A 183 9.07 -12.56 -10.88
N VAL A 184 7.85 -13.09 -11.08
CA VAL A 184 7.47 -14.40 -10.56
C VAL A 184 7.07 -15.35 -11.68
N GLN A 185 7.27 -16.64 -11.46
CA GLN A 185 6.81 -17.67 -12.40
C GLN A 185 5.32 -17.95 -12.20
N VAL A 186 4.54 -17.86 -13.28
CA VAL A 186 3.07 -17.99 -13.22
C VAL A 186 2.62 -19.36 -12.68
N ASN A 187 3.43 -20.40 -12.85
CA ASN A 187 3.15 -21.75 -12.35
C ASN A 187 3.61 -22.00 -10.89
N LYS A 188 4.36 -21.07 -10.29
CA LYS A 188 4.85 -21.18 -8.90
C LYS A 188 4.08 -20.30 -7.93
N VAL A 189 3.36 -19.30 -8.45
CA VAL A 189 2.60 -18.36 -7.65
C VAL A 189 1.11 -18.54 -7.93
N GLN A 190 0.33 -18.68 -6.85
CA GLN A 190 -1.11 -18.72 -6.94
C GLN A 190 -1.66 -17.30 -6.74
N PHE A 191 -2.37 -16.80 -7.76
CA PHE A 191 -3.09 -15.54 -7.66
C PHE A 191 -4.54 -15.81 -7.27
N LYS A 192 -5.07 -15.00 -6.35
CA LYS A 192 -6.49 -14.96 -6.01
C LYS A 192 -7.09 -13.60 -6.39
N TYR A 193 -8.38 -13.58 -6.71
CA TYR A 193 -9.11 -12.35 -6.98
C TYR A 193 -9.14 -11.47 -5.72
N LEU A 194 -8.86 -10.17 -5.87
CA LEU A 194 -8.98 -9.21 -4.79
C LEU A 194 -10.46 -8.88 -4.54
N LEU A 195 -10.90 -9.01 -3.29
CA LEU A 195 -12.23 -8.62 -2.87
C LEU A 195 -12.34 -7.12 -2.59
N LYS A 196 -13.52 -6.52 -2.84
CA LYS A 196 -13.75 -5.09 -2.64
C LYS A 196 -13.49 -4.63 -1.21
N TYR A 197 -13.77 -5.50 -0.23
CA TYR A 197 -13.48 -5.24 1.18
C TYR A 197 -11.99 -4.88 1.41
N PHE A 198 -11.07 -5.68 0.85
CA PHE A 198 -9.62 -5.44 0.98
C PHE A 198 -9.09 -4.34 0.06
N ALA A 199 -9.86 -3.99 -0.98
CA ALA A 199 -9.54 -2.90 -1.89
C ALA A 199 -9.99 -1.53 -1.37
N ALA A 200 -10.79 -1.49 -0.30
CA ALA A 200 -11.31 -0.25 0.27
C ALA A 200 -10.21 0.60 0.94
N LEU A 201 -9.16 -0.04 1.46
CA LEU A 201 -7.98 0.68 1.93
C LEU A 201 -7.16 1.15 0.71
N PRO A 202 -6.71 2.41 0.63
CA PRO A 202 -5.78 2.84 -0.40
C PRO A 202 -4.46 2.06 -0.36
N ALA A 203 -3.69 2.10 -1.45
CA ALA A 203 -2.31 1.58 -1.42
C ALA A 203 -1.47 2.42 -0.45
N LEU A 204 -0.77 1.77 0.47
CA LEU A 204 -0.09 2.48 1.57
C LEU A 204 1.29 3.04 1.20
N ALA A 205 1.93 2.52 0.15
CA ALA A 205 3.20 3.06 -0.34
C ALA A 205 2.96 4.33 -1.17
N ILE A 206 3.26 5.48 -0.59
CA ILE A 206 3.09 6.78 -1.25
C ILE A 206 4.36 7.09 -2.06
N PRO A 207 4.26 7.33 -3.39
CA PRO A 207 5.41 7.71 -4.20
C PRO A 207 5.87 9.13 -3.85
N CYS A 208 7.11 9.24 -3.40
CA CYS A 208 7.74 10.49 -3.01
C CYS A 208 9.06 10.71 -3.76
N ARG A 209 9.52 11.96 -3.81
CA ARG A 209 10.87 12.34 -4.24
C ARG A 209 11.43 13.39 -3.30
N LEU A 210 12.74 13.39 -3.09
CA LEU A 210 13.37 14.43 -2.28
C LEU A 210 13.25 15.78 -2.99
N ALA A 211 12.68 16.77 -2.30
CA ALA A 211 12.52 18.14 -2.77
C ALA A 211 13.87 18.84 -2.91
N ASP A 212 13.89 19.85 -3.79
CA ASP A 212 15.00 20.80 -3.98
C ASP A 212 16.36 20.17 -4.37
N ILE A 213 16.39 18.90 -4.77
CA ILE A 213 17.60 18.21 -5.21
C ILE A 213 17.41 17.49 -6.55
N GLU A 214 18.50 17.35 -7.29
CA GLU A 214 18.58 16.48 -8.45
C GLU A 214 19.70 15.46 -8.24
N TYR A 215 19.38 14.17 -8.36
CA TYR A 215 20.36 13.10 -8.18
C TYR A 215 21.40 13.11 -9.29
N LYS A 216 22.64 12.75 -8.95
CA LYS A 216 23.60 12.38 -9.99
C LYS A 216 23.16 11.08 -10.64
N LEU A 217 23.02 11.11 -11.97
CA LEU A 217 22.56 9.96 -12.74
C LEU A 217 23.71 9.28 -13.49
N ASN A 218 23.60 7.96 -13.62
CA ASN A 218 24.40 7.15 -14.53
C ASN A 218 23.43 6.36 -15.43
N ASN A 219 23.47 6.58 -16.74
CA ASN A 219 22.53 6.00 -17.71
C ASN A 219 21.05 6.22 -17.36
N HIS A 220 20.69 7.42 -16.91
CA HIS A 220 19.34 7.81 -16.46
C HIS A 220 18.84 7.13 -15.17
N GLU A 221 19.71 6.43 -14.45
CA GLU A 221 19.41 5.83 -13.14
C GLU A 221 20.19 6.54 -12.04
N MET A 222 19.68 6.52 -10.80
CA MET A 222 20.50 6.95 -9.66
C MET A 222 21.81 6.14 -9.63
N THR A 223 22.92 6.71 -9.15
CA THR A 223 24.13 5.90 -8.94
C THR A 223 23.88 4.77 -7.92
N LEU A 224 24.69 3.71 -7.95
CA LEU A 224 24.59 2.63 -6.96
C LEU A 224 24.83 3.14 -5.53
N GLU A 225 25.69 4.15 -5.38
CA GLU A 225 25.97 4.78 -4.09
C GLU A 225 24.76 5.54 -3.56
N THR A 226 24.15 6.38 -4.40
CA THR A 226 22.89 7.08 -4.08
C THR A 226 21.77 6.09 -3.72
N TYR A 227 21.62 5.02 -4.49
CA TYR A 227 20.61 3.99 -4.22
C TYR A 227 20.82 3.29 -2.88
N LYS A 228 22.06 2.89 -2.56
CA LYS A 228 22.37 2.25 -1.27
C LYS A 228 22.06 3.18 -0.10
N GLU A 229 22.51 4.43 -0.19
CA GLU A 229 22.27 5.44 0.85
C GLU A 229 20.77 5.66 1.10
N LEU A 230 19.95 5.72 0.05
CA LEU A 230 18.50 5.81 0.19
C LEU A 230 17.86 4.49 0.65
N ASN A 231 18.35 3.34 0.19
CA ASN A 231 17.79 2.04 0.57
C ASN A 231 18.09 1.69 2.03
N ASP A 232 19.18 2.20 2.60
CA ASP A 232 19.50 2.06 4.02
C ASP A 232 18.48 2.78 4.92
N LEU A 233 17.75 3.78 4.39
CA LEU A 233 16.61 4.41 5.07
C LEU A 233 15.48 3.44 5.38
N ARG A 234 15.39 2.30 4.69
CA ARG A 234 14.36 1.29 4.97
C ARG A 234 14.58 0.60 6.32
N GLN A 235 15.80 0.70 6.85
CA GLN A 235 16.19 0.11 8.13
C GLN A 235 16.18 1.14 9.26
N THR A 236 15.97 2.41 8.93
CA THR A 236 15.98 3.52 9.89
C THR A 236 14.63 4.25 9.84
N GLY A 237 14.24 4.89 10.92
CA GLY A 237 12.94 5.56 11.02
C GLY A 237 12.27 5.37 12.39
N PRO A 238 11.13 6.03 12.61
CA PRO A 238 10.37 6.83 11.64
C PRO A 238 11.07 8.16 11.28
N PHE A 239 10.66 8.75 10.16
CA PHE A 239 11.11 10.08 9.70
C PHE A 239 9.98 11.09 9.77
N TYR A 240 10.30 12.35 10.06
CA TYR A 240 9.39 13.47 9.81
C TYR A 240 9.43 13.83 8.32
N ILE A 241 8.26 13.76 7.69
CA ILE A 241 8.05 14.00 6.27
C ILE A 241 7.39 15.36 6.12
N GLU A 242 8.13 16.34 5.60
CA GLU A 242 7.59 17.66 5.28
C GLU A 242 7.18 17.67 3.80
N PRO A 243 5.87 17.66 3.47
CA PRO A 243 5.42 17.76 2.09
C PRO A 243 5.69 19.17 1.55
N CYS A 244 6.18 19.26 0.31
CA CYS A 244 6.43 20.55 -0.35
C CYS A 244 5.40 20.81 -1.47
N LYS A 245 5.26 19.85 -2.40
CA LYS A 245 4.30 19.92 -3.51
C LYS A 245 4.18 18.59 -4.23
N THR A 246 3.07 18.37 -4.93
CA THR A 246 2.93 17.25 -5.86
C THR A 246 3.45 17.60 -7.25
N SER A 247 4.18 16.69 -7.88
CA SER A 247 4.68 16.83 -9.25
C SER A 247 4.74 15.46 -9.94
N ASN A 248 4.13 15.33 -11.12
CA ASN A 248 4.13 14.09 -11.91
C ASN A 248 3.67 12.84 -11.13
N GLY A 249 2.64 12.97 -10.29
CA GLY A 249 2.09 11.87 -9.50
C GLY A 249 2.97 11.43 -8.32
N ALA A 250 4.01 12.19 -7.96
CA ALA A 250 4.82 11.97 -6.77
C ALA A 250 4.82 13.20 -5.85
N LEU A 251 4.86 12.98 -4.55
CA LEU A 251 4.96 14.03 -3.54
C LEU A 251 6.43 14.43 -3.37
N LEU A 252 6.77 15.69 -3.60
CA LEU A 252 8.08 16.22 -3.26
C LEU A 252 8.12 16.47 -1.76
N VAL A 253 9.11 15.91 -1.08
CA VAL A 253 9.22 15.94 0.39
C VAL A 253 10.63 16.33 0.84
N LYS A 254 10.72 16.94 2.02
CA LYS A 254 11.94 16.92 2.82
C LYS A 254 11.81 15.86 3.89
N LEU A 255 12.86 15.09 4.08
CA LEU A 255 12.94 14.07 5.12
C LEU A 255 13.82 14.56 6.26
N TYR A 256 13.34 14.46 7.48
CA TYR A 256 14.09 14.74 8.69
C TYR A 256 14.10 13.51 9.58
N ASP A 257 15.25 13.19 10.15
CA ASP A 257 15.33 12.19 11.21
C ASP A 257 14.85 12.76 12.56
N VAL A 258 14.96 11.96 13.61
CA VAL A 258 14.56 12.32 14.97
C VAL A 258 15.42 13.43 15.59
N ASP A 259 16.62 13.66 15.05
CA ASP A 259 17.55 14.71 15.47
C ASP A 259 17.39 15.99 14.60
N GLU A 260 16.30 16.07 13.83
CA GLU A 260 15.98 17.17 12.91
C GLU A 260 17.02 17.38 11.79
N SER A 261 17.83 16.36 11.48
CA SER A 261 18.77 16.43 10.37
C SER A 261 18.06 16.21 9.04
N CYS A 262 18.17 17.19 8.13
CA CYS A 262 17.55 17.09 6.81
C CYS A 262 18.33 16.12 5.92
N PHE A 263 17.72 15.01 5.54
CA PHE A 263 18.35 14.00 4.70
C PHE A 263 18.67 14.52 3.28
N ASN A 264 17.86 15.45 2.76
CA ASN A 264 18.12 16.09 1.47
C ASN A 264 19.50 16.78 1.47
N ASP A 265 19.83 17.50 2.55
CA ASP A 265 21.11 18.18 2.74
C ASP A 265 22.25 17.18 2.91
N ILE A 266 22.02 16.06 3.61
CA ILE A 266 23.00 14.98 3.79
C ILE A 266 23.40 14.39 2.42
N ILE A 267 22.43 14.08 1.56
CA ILE A 267 22.68 13.53 0.22
C ILE A 267 23.48 14.52 -0.65
N VAL A 268 23.18 15.83 -0.56
CA VAL A 268 23.95 16.88 -1.24
C VAL A 268 25.36 16.99 -0.66
N GLY A 269 25.51 16.97 0.66
CA GLY A 269 26.80 17.06 1.35
C GLY A 269 27.74 15.88 1.04
N LYS A 270 27.18 14.69 0.81
CA LYS A 270 27.89 13.51 0.30
C LYS A 270 28.22 13.61 -1.20
N GLY A 271 27.74 14.63 -1.90
CA GLY A 271 27.92 14.81 -3.33
C GLY A 271 27.15 13.80 -4.16
N LEU A 272 26.06 13.22 -3.64
CA LEU A 272 25.21 12.23 -4.32
C LEU A 272 24.06 12.90 -5.10
N ALA A 273 23.75 14.15 -4.77
CA ALA A 273 22.85 15.03 -5.48
C ALA A 273 23.40 16.46 -5.54
N VAL A 274 22.73 17.33 -6.29
CA VAL A 274 22.98 18.77 -6.30
C VAL A 274 21.69 19.51 -5.94
N LEU A 275 21.81 20.69 -5.32
CA LEU A 275 20.66 21.54 -5.07
C LEU A 275 20.09 22.05 -6.39
N ILE A 276 18.78 21.90 -6.56
CA ILE A 276 18.03 22.65 -7.56
C ILE A 276 17.84 24.03 -6.98
N LEU A 277 18.83 24.90 -7.19
CA LEU A 277 18.59 26.33 -7.06
C LEU A 277 17.52 26.66 -8.09
N TYR A 278 16.26 26.81 -7.66
CA TYR A 278 15.27 27.49 -8.48
C TYR A 278 15.95 28.77 -8.92
N THR A 279 16.24 28.84 -10.21
CA THR A 279 16.86 29.99 -10.81
C THR A 279 15.82 31.09 -10.67
N PHE A 280 15.85 31.82 -9.55
CA PHE A 280 15.25 33.13 -9.33
C PHE A 280 15.86 34.18 -10.29
N LEU A 281 16.36 33.75 -11.46
CA LEU A 281 16.87 34.57 -12.54
C LEU A 281 15.78 34.95 -13.56
N HIS A 282 14.51 34.54 -13.38
CA HIS A 282 13.42 34.95 -14.27
C HIS A 282 12.53 36.08 -13.76
N HIS A 283 12.92 36.84 -12.73
CA HIS A 283 12.21 38.07 -12.32
C HIS A 283 13.08 39.34 -12.22
N PHE A 284 14.32 39.32 -12.74
CA PHE A 284 15.12 40.54 -12.91
C PHE A 284 15.44 40.76 -14.40
N HIS A 285 14.46 41.32 -15.12
CA HIS A 285 14.49 42.13 -16.36
C HIS A 285 13.15 41.91 -17.06
N VAL A 286 12.31 42.92 -17.29
CA VAL A 286 12.61 44.19 -17.96
C VAL A 286 11.85 45.33 -17.27
N GLN A 287 12.60 46.38 -16.87
CA GLN A 287 12.08 47.72 -16.57
C GLN A 287 11.67 48.43 -17.86
#